data_AF-A0A022LKN2-F1
#
_entry.id   AF-A0A022LKN2-F1
#
_cell.length_a   1.000
_cell.length_b   1.000
_cell.length_c   1.000
_cell.angle_alpha   90.00
_cell.angle_beta   90.00
_cell.angle_gamma   90.00
#
_symmetry.space_group_name_H-M   'P 1'
#
loop_
_entity.id
_entity.type
_entity.pdbx_description
1 polymer ?
#
loop_
_entity_poly.entity_id
_entity_poly.type
_entity_poly.pdbx_seq_one_letter_code
_entity_poly.pdbx_strand_id
1 'polypeptide(L)'
;MTTPDPLAPIGVFDSGAGGLTVARAIMDQLPDESLIYVGDTAHGPYGPLPLARVREHALAVADSLVDRGVKALVIACNTASAAMLRDARERYPVPVVEVIQPAARRAVATTRSGRIGVIATRATVASLAYDDAVAAATGVELTSVACPKFVEFVERGITSGRQVLGLAEAYLAPIRDADVDTLVLGCTHYPLLSGVVQLAVGDHVTLVSSAEETAKDVVRVLTSQDLLRPHDAQTPALREFLVTGDPDSFRRVASRFLGPDLVAVGRAAAV
;
A
#
# COMPACT_ATOMS: atom_id res chain seq x y z
N MET A 1 -17.98 7.35 22.27
CA MET A 1 -17.40 7.41 20.91
C MET A 1 -18.54 7.19 19.94
N THR A 2 -18.80 8.15 19.06
CA THR A 2 -19.85 8.06 18.05
C THR A 2 -19.43 7.04 17.01
N THR A 3 -20.28 6.06 16.72
CA THR A 3 -20.06 5.10 15.63
C THR A 3 -19.88 5.88 14.31
N PRO A 4 -18.88 5.53 13.47
CA PRO A 4 -18.71 6.20 12.18
C PRO A 4 -19.96 6.09 11.31
N ASP A 5 -20.27 7.14 10.54
CA ASP A 5 -21.38 7.14 9.59
C ASP A 5 -21.05 6.25 8.38
N PRO A 6 -21.87 5.24 8.02
CA PRO A 6 -21.66 4.44 6.81
C PRO A 6 -21.63 5.27 5.51
N LEU A 7 -22.16 6.49 5.49
CA LEU A 7 -22.09 7.39 4.33
C LEU A 7 -20.78 8.18 4.25
N ALA A 8 -20.00 8.24 5.33
CA ALA A 8 -18.70 8.90 5.34
C ALA A 8 -17.67 8.17 4.47
N PRO A 9 -16.65 8.86 3.93
CA PRO A 9 -15.69 8.27 3.02
C PRO A 9 -14.66 7.39 3.73
N ILE A 10 -14.05 6.48 2.98
CA ILE A 10 -12.80 5.80 3.36
C ILE A 10 -11.64 6.76 3.10
N GLY A 11 -10.84 7.03 4.13
CA GLY A 11 -9.59 7.78 4.00
C GLY A 11 -8.46 6.86 3.62
N VAL A 12 -7.74 7.17 2.54
CA VAL A 12 -6.57 6.41 2.07
C VAL A 12 -5.40 7.36 1.95
N PHE A 13 -4.22 7.02 2.47
CA PHE A 13 -3.04 7.85 2.24
C PHE A 13 -1.78 7.06 1.91
N ASP A 14 -0.88 7.72 1.18
CA ASP A 14 0.45 7.22 0.85
C ASP A 14 1.48 8.36 0.81
N SER A 15 2.76 8.01 0.77
CA SER A 15 3.86 8.95 0.57
C SER A 15 3.89 9.63 -0.81
N GLY A 16 3.10 9.14 -1.77
CA GLY A 16 3.13 9.59 -3.15
C GLY A 16 1.97 9.03 -3.95
N ALA A 17 2.24 8.56 -5.17
CA ALA A 17 1.23 8.01 -6.07
C ALA A 17 1.11 6.48 -6.02
N GLY A 18 2.06 5.77 -5.41
CA GLY A 18 2.07 4.30 -5.38
C GLY A 18 0.82 3.72 -4.73
N GLY A 19 0.32 4.36 -3.66
CA GLY A 19 -0.89 3.97 -2.95
C GLY A 19 -2.16 4.01 -3.79
N LEU A 20 -2.13 4.61 -4.98
CA LEU A 20 -3.24 4.50 -5.94
C LEU A 20 -3.50 3.05 -6.38
N THR A 21 -2.52 2.15 -6.30
CA THR A 21 -2.75 0.71 -6.48
C THR A 21 -3.75 0.17 -5.46
N VAL A 22 -3.61 0.56 -4.19
CA VAL A 22 -4.51 0.18 -3.10
C VAL A 22 -5.85 0.84 -3.27
N ALA A 23 -5.88 2.16 -3.56
CA ALA A 23 -7.13 2.88 -3.80
C ALA A 23 -7.92 2.28 -4.97
N ARG A 24 -7.23 1.89 -6.06
CA ARG A 24 -7.84 1.20 -7.20
C ARG A 24 -8.45 -0.14 -6.79
N ALA A 25 -7.69 -0.98 -6.09
CA ALA A 25 -8.17 -2.27 -5.63
C ALA A 25 -9.39 -2.14 -4.69
N ILE A 26 -9.40 -1.12 -3.83
CA ILE A 26 -10.57 -0.79 -2.99
C ILE A 26 -11.76 -0.41 -3.88
N MET A 27 -11.60 0.50 -4.83
CA MET A 27 -12.70 0.91 -5.73
C MET A 27 -13.24 -0.24 -6.59
N ASP A 28 -12.40 -1.20 -6.96
CA ASP A 28 -12.80 -2.37 -7.73
C ASP A 28 -13.63 -3.37 -6.89
N GLN A 29 -13.35 -3.50 -5.59
CA GLN A 29 -14.11 -4.38 -4.69
C GLN A 29 -15.30 -3.69 -4.00
N LEU A 30 -15.25 -2.38 -3.83
CA LEU A 30 -16.22 -1.55 -3.12
C LEU A 30 -16.63 -0.35 -3.99
N PRO A 31 -17.37 -0.58 -5.10
CA PRO A 31 -17.66 0.46 -6.08
C PRO A 31 -18.53 1.60 -5.56
N ASP A 32 -19.37 1.35 -4.54
CA ASP A 32 -20.26 2.35 -3.94
C ASP A 32 -19.56 3.23 -2.92
N GLU A 33 -18.37 2.84 -2.45
CA GLU A 33 -17.70 3.56 -1.38
C GLU A 33 -17.17 4.91 -1.84
N SER A 34 -17.40 5.94 -1.01
CA SER A 34 -16.72 7.23 -1.19
C SER A 34 -15.29 7.12 -0.68
N LEU A 35 -14.35 7.73 -1.38
CA LEU A 35 -12.93 7.61 -1.11
C LEU A 35 -12.26 8.98 -1.14
N ILE A 36 -11.47 9.26 -0.12
CA ILE A 36 -10.54 10.39 -0.07
C ILE A 36 -9.14 9.81 -0.08
N TYR A 37 -8.38 10.12 -1.12
CA TYR A 37 -6.97 9.78 -1.23
C TYR A 37 -6.09 11.00 -0.94
N VAL A 38 -5.05 10.84 -0.11
CA VAL A 38 -4.01 11.86 0.10
C VAL A 38 -2.63 11.27 -0.21
N GLY A 39 -1.94 11.85 -1.20
CA GLY A 39 -0.54 11.56 -1.48
C GLY A 39 0.38 12.64 -0.90
N ASP A 40 1.27 12.27 0.01
CA ASP A 40 2.22 13.21 0.64
C ASP A 40 3.44 13.51 -0.24
N THR A 41 3.21 13.97 -1.46
CA THR A 41 4.26 14.21 -2.45
C THR A 41 5.22 15.34 -2.09
N ALA A 42 4.90 16.20 -1.11
CA ALA A 42 5.82 17.22 -0.61
C ALA A 42 6.94 16.63 0.27
N HIS A 43 6.69 15.50 0.94
CA HIS A 43 7.64 14.86 1.85
C HIS A 43 8.09 13.46 1.39
N GLY A 44 7.45 12.90 0.37
CA GLY A 44 7.86 11.66 -0.28
C GLY A 44 9.17 11.79 -1.09
N PRO A 45 9.79 10.66 -1.46
CA PRO A 45 9.44 9.29 -1.09
C PRO A 45 9.88 8.96 0.35
N TYR A 46 9.10 8.15 1.06
CA TYR A 46 9.43 7.74 2.44
C TYR A 46 10.52 6.66 2.55
N GLY A 47 10.69 5.85 1.51
CA GLY A 47 11.62 4.71 1.51
C GLY A 47 13.07 4.97 1.97
N PRO A 48 13.70 6.12 1.67
CA PRO A 48 15.03 6.47 2.16
C PRO A 48 15.04 7.23 3.50
N LEU A 49 13.90 7.67 4.02
CA LEU A 49 13.83 8.50 5.23
C LEU A 49 13.96 7.66 6.51
N PRO A 50 14.47 8.24 7.62
CA PRO A 50 14.41 7.61 8.93
C PRO A 50 12.95 7.38 9.38
N LEU A 51 12.66 6.25 10.04
CA LEU A 51 11.30 5.89 10.47
C LEU A 51 10.64 6.95 11.36
N ALA A 52 11.40 7.67 12.19
CA ALA A 52 10.89 8.76 13.02
C ALA A 52 10.32 9.92 12.16
N ARG A 53 11.00 10.27 11.06
CA ARG A 53 10.53 11.30 10.12
C ARG A 53 9.33 10.80 9.31
N VAL A 54 9.35 9.53 8.90
CA VAL A 54 8.19 8.91 8.24
C VAL A 54 6.97 8.95 9.15
N ARG A 55 7.12 8.60 10.43
CA ARG A 55 6.04 8.65 11.42
C ARG A 55 5.46 10.06 11.54
N GLU A 56 6.30 11.08 11.68
CA GLU A 56 5.88 12.48 11.78
C GLU A 56 5.00 12.90 10.59
N HIS A 57 5.48 12.69 9.36
CA HIS A 57 4.74 13.04 8.15
C HIS A 57 3.46 12.21 7.97
N ALA A 58 3.55 10.90 8.21
CA ALA A 58 2.40 10.00 8.08
C ALA A 58 1.28 10.32 9.10
N LEU A 59 1.63 10.67 10.34
CA LEU A 59 0.65 11.03 11.35
C LEU A 59 -0.06 12.34 11.00
N ALA A 60 0.66 13.35 10.49
CA ALA A 60 0.03 14.61 10.08
C ALA A 60 -1.04 14.40 8.98
N VAL A 61 -0.75 13.55 7.99
CA VAL A 61 -1.71 13.20 6.93
C VAL A 61 -2.90 12.39 7.48
N ALA A 62 -2.63 11.44 8.37
CA ALA A 62 -3.68 10.63 8.98
C ALA A 62 -4.59 11.46 9.90
N ASP A 63 -4.04 12.39 10.69
CA ASP A 63 -4.79 13.37 11.48
C ASP A 63 -5.73 14.18 10.60
N SER A 64 -5.21 14.74 9.50
CA SER A 64 -5.99 15.50 8.53
C SER A 64 -7.15 14.68 7.92
N LEU A 65 -6.93 13.40 7.60
CA LEU A 65 -8.00 12.53 7.11
C LEU A 65 -9.07 12.25 8.17
N VAL A 66 -8.67 12.00 9.41
CA VAL A 66 -9.61 11.73 10.50
C VAL A 66 -10.42 12.97 10.87
N ASP A 67 -9.81 14.15 10.88
CA ASP A 67 -10.48 15.44 11.10
C ASP A 67 -11.51 15.76 10.00
N ARG A 68 -11.33 15.20 8.79
CA ARG A 68 -12.30 15.28 7.69
C ARG A 68 -13.45 14.29 7.79
N GLY A 69 -13.50 13.50 8.86
CA GLY A 69 -14.63 12.62 9.17
C GLY A 69 -14.67 11.34 8.34
N VAL A 70 -13.53 10.73 8.02
CA VAL A 70 -13.49 9.42 7.35
C VAL A 70 -14.05 8.33 8.27
N LYS A 71 -14.74 7.32 7.71
CA LYS A 71 -15.25 6.18 8.50
C LYS A 71 -14.24 5.08 8.76
N ALA A 72 -13.19 5.04 7.94
CA ALA A 72 -12.08 4.11 8.05
C ALA A 72 -10.81 4.78 7.52
N LEU A 73 -9.67 4.44 8.09
CA LEU A 73 -8.37 4.91 7.65
C LEU A 73 -7.57 3.76 7.05
N VAL A 74 -7.06 3.94 5.83
CA VAL A 74 -6.21 2.99 5.13
C VAL A 74 -4.83 3.60 4.91
N ILE A 75 -3.82 2.98 5.54
CA ILE A 75 -2.41 3.34 5.35
C ILE A 75 -1.89 2.59 4.12
N ALA A 76 -2.00 3.21 2.95
CA ALA A 76 -1.59 2.67 1.66
C ALA A 76 -0.10 2.89 1.34
N CYS A 77 0.75 2.85 2.36
CA CYS A 77 2.20 2.97 2.24
C CYS A 77 2.89 1.96 3.15
N ASN A 78 3.65 1.02 2.58
CA ASN A 78 4.36 0.01 3.36
C ASN A 78 5.37 0.63 4.33
N THR A 79 6.00 1.74 3.96
CA THR A 79 6.94 2.43 4.84
C THR A 79 6.23 3.20 5.95
N ALA A 80 5.07 3.81 5.70
CA ALA A 80 4.27 4.42 6.76
C ALA A 80 3.70 3.36 7.71
N SER A 81 3.15 2.26 7.19
CA SER A 81 2.66 1.13 8.00
C SER A 81 3.74 0.61 8.95
N ALA A 82 4.95 0.40 8.44
CA ALA A 82 6.10 0.00 9.25
C ALA A 82 6.46 1.02 10.35
N ALA A 83 6.30 2.31 10.09
CA ALA A 83 6.70 3.37 11.02
C ALA A 83 5.69 3.63 12.14
N MET A 84 4.38 3.52 11.88
CA MET A 84 3.35 4.10 12.76
C MET A 84 2.08 3.27 12.97
N LEU A 85 2.00 2.01 12.50
CA LEU A 85 0.78 1.20 12.65
C LEU A 85 0.27 1.11 14.10
N ARG A 86 1.17 0.84 15.06
CA ARG A 86 0.79 0.73 16.48
C ARG A 86 0.20 2.04 16.99
N ASP A 87 0.87 3.15 16.70
CA ASP A 87 0.43 4.50 17.07
C ASP A 87 -0.95 4.81 16.48
N ALA A 88 -1.18 4.52 15.20
CA ALA A 88 -2.46 4.81 14.55
C ALA A 88 -3.63 4.00 15.10
N ARG A 89 -3.42 2.72 15.44
CA ARG A 89 -4.48 1.88 16.03
C ARG A 89 -4.92 2.36 17.41
N GLU A 90 -4.01 2.94 18.18
CA GLU A 90 -4.32 3.50 19.51
C GLU A 90 -4.85 4.93 19.44
N ARG A 91 -4.40 5.71 18.45
CA ARG A 91 -4.70 7.14 18.30
C ARG A 91 -6.10 7.39 17.73
N TYR A 92 -6.54 6.62 16.74
CA TYR A 92 -7.74 6.96 15.97
C TYR A 92 -8.98 6.17 16.41
N PRO A 93 -10.16 6.80 16.51
CA PRO A 93 -11.39 6.14 16.91
C PRO A 93 -12.06 5.33 15.79
N VAL A 94 -11.50 5.38 14.58
CA VAL A 94 -11.99 4.70 13.37
C VAL A 94 -11.16 3.45 13.09
N PRO A 95 -11.72 2.41 12.43
CA PRO A 95 -10.93 1.27 12.01
C PRO A 95 -9.73 1.69 11.14
N VAL A 96 -8.55 1.18 11.51
CA VAL A 96 -7.30 1.39 10.77
C VAL A 96 -6.89 0.10 10.06
N VAL A 97 -6.82 0.15 8.73
CA VAL A 97 -6.33 -0.91 7.85
C VAL A 97 -5.01 -0.48 7.22
N GLU A 98 -4.13 -1.43 6.95
CA GLU A 98 -2.79 -1.17 6.43
C GLU A 98 -2.30 -2.30 5.54
N VAL A 99 -1.15 -2.11 4.89
CA VAL A 99 -0.71 -2.96 3.76
C VAL A 99 0.22 -4.13 4.12
N ILE A 100 0.77 -4.20 5.34
CA ILE A 100 1.75 -5.22 5.75
C ILE A 100 1.04 -6.48 6.24
N GLN A 101 0.16 -6.40 7.26
CA GLN A 101 -0.45 -7.58 7.87
C GLN A 101 -1.35 -8.37 6.91
N PRO A 102 -2.19 -7.76 6.05
CA PRO A 102 -2.97 -8.54 5.08
C PRO A 102 -2.06 -9.33 4.13
N ALA A 103 -1.00 -8.70 3.62
CA ALA A 103 -0.04 -9.34 2.74
C ALA A 103 0.76 -10.45 3.45
N ALA A 104 1.21 -10.21 4.69
CA ALA A 104 1.93 -11.20 5.50
C ALA A 104 1.05 -12.42 5.81
N ARG A 105 -0.20 -12.22 6.25
CA ARG A 105 -1.17 -13.30 6.47
C ARG A 105 -1.38 -14.11 5.19
N ARG A 106 -1.52 -13.43 4.05
CA ARG A 106 -1.69 -14.11 2.76
C ARG A 106 -0.46 -14.92 2.38
N ALA A 107 0.74 -14.38 2.58
CA ALA A 107 1.98 -15.08 2.26
C ALA A 107 2.13 -16.36 3.08
N VAL A 108 1.90 -16.29 4.39
CA VAL A 108 1.92 -17.45 5.29
C VAL A 108 0.90 -18.51 4.87
N ALA A 109 -0.29 -18.10 4.46
CA ALA A 109 -1.32 -19.04 3.99
C ALA A 109 -1.05 -19.62 2.59
N THR A 110 -0.17 -19.00 1.80
CA THR A 110 0.08 -19.36 0.39
C THR A 110 1.31 -20.25 0.23
N THR A 111 2.34 -20.05 1.05
CA THR A 111 3.59 -20.82 0.96
C THR A 111 3.36 -22.31 1.21
N ARG A 112 4.08 -23.15 0.48
CA ARG A 112 4.06 -24.62 0.61
C ARG A 112 5.32 -25.13 1.29
N SER A 113 6.44 -24.45 1.08
CA SER A 113 7.76 -24.75 1.63
C SER A 113 8.02 -24.06 2.98
N GLY A 114 7.22 -23.05 3.34
CA GLY A 114 7.49 -22.16 4.46
C GLY A 114 8.48 -21.03 4.13
N ARG A 115 9.04 -21.00 2.91
CA ARG A 115 10.05 -20.01 2.50
C ARG A 115 9.38 -18.82 1.82
N ILE A 116 9.37 -17.70 2.52
CA ILE A 116 8.71 -16.48 2.08
C ILE A 116 9.76 -15.41 1.80
N GLY A 117 9.63 -14.73 0.68
CA GLY A 117 10.42 -13.55 0.34
C GLY A 117 9.61 -12.28 0.52
N VAL A 118 10.28 -11.19 0.86
CA VAL A 118 9.68 -9.84 0.87
C VAL A 118 10.61 -8.91 0.10
N ILE A 119 10.06 -8.18 -0.86
CA ILE A 119 10.76 -7.06 -1.47
C ILE A 119 10.10 -5.74 -1.09
N ALA A 120 10.88 -4.80 -0.58
CA ALA A 120 10.35 -3.52 -0.11
C ALA A 120 11.34 -2.37 -0.27
N THR A 121 11.02 -1.20 0.30
CA THR A 121 11.96 -0.08 0.41
C THR A 121 13.00 -0.36 1.50
N ARG A 122 14.08 0.44 1.54
CA ARG A 122 15.12 0.32 2.59
C ARG A 122 14.53 0.48 3.99
N ALA A 123 13.74 1.52 4.21
CA ALA A 123 13.12 1.77 5.51
C ALA A 123 12.16 0.64 5.92
N THR A 124 11.37 0.09 4.99
CA THR A 124 10.49 -1.05 5.31
C THR A 124 11.28 -2.30 5.67
N VAL A 125 12.33 -2.67 4.91
CA VAL A 125 13.16 -3.84 5.27
C VAL A 125 13.88 -3.63 6.59
N ALA A 126 14.47 -2.45 6.81
CA ALA A 126 15.19 -2.14 8.04
C ALA A 126 14.30 -2.08 9.29
N SER A 127 12.98 -1.88 9.12
CA SER A 127 12.02 -1.84 10.23
C SER A 127 11.71 -3.19 10.84
N LEU A 128 11.99 -4.30 10.13
CA LEU A 128 11.58 -5.66 10.50
C LEU A 128 10.05 -5.83 10.66
N ALA A 129 9.25 -4.91 10.09
CA ALA A 129 7.79 -4.96 10.23
C ALA A 129 7.17 -6.23 9.61
N TYR A 130 7.78 -6.79 8.56
CA TYR A 130 7.34 -8.06 7.98
C TYR A 130 7.78 -9.26 8.84
N ASP A 131 8.98 -9.23 9.42
CA ASP A 131 9.45 -10.23 10.38
C ASP A 131 8.51 -10.31 11.58
N ASP A 132 8.16 -9.17 12.18
CA ASP A 132 7.17 -9.06 13.25
C ASP A 132 5.78 -9.59 12.82
N ALA A 133 5.35 -9.29 11.59
CA ALA A 133 4.05 -9.69 11.09
C ALA A 133 3.92 -11.21 10.84
N VAL A 134 5.02 -11.91 10.58
CA VAL A 134 5.04 -13.37 10.40
C VAL A 134 5.57 -14.12 11.63
N ALA A 135 6.02 -13.43 12.68
CA ALA A 135 6.67 -14.03 13.84
C ALA A 135 5.85 -15.12 14.56
N ALA A 136 4.51 -15.05 14.48
CA ALA A 136 3.63 -16.04 15.08
C ALA A 136 3.44 -17.31 14.23
N ALA A 137 3.88 -17.31 12.97
CA ALA A 137 3.77 -18.46 12.08
C ALA A 137 4.92 -19.44 12.31
N THR A 138 4.60 -20.70 12.58
CA THR A 138 5.60 -21.76 12.75
C THR A 138 6.07 -22.28 11.40
N GLY A 139 7.35 -22.65 11.30
CA GLY A 139 7.91 -23.22 10.07
C GLY A 139 8.05 -22.22 8.92
N VAL A 140 8.02 -20.92 9.20
CA VAL A 140 8.24 -19.87 8.21
C VAL A 140 9.66 -19.32 8.30
N GLU A 141 10.33 -19.23 7.15
CA GLU A 141 11.61 -18.56 6.98
C GLU A 141 11.44 -17.36 6.04
N LEU A 142 11.85 -16.18 6.50
CA LEU A 142 11.66 -14.93 5.77
C LEU A 142 13.00 -14.46 5.17
N THR A 143 12.99 -14.17 3.87
CA THR A 143 14.10 -13.50 3.17
C THR A 143 13.66 -12.11 2.70
N SER A 144 14.17 -11.06 3.34
CA SER A 144 13.80 -9.66 3.04
C SER A 144 14.88 -8.96 2.22
N VAL A 145 14.50 -8.35 1.10
CA VAL A 145 15.41 -7.61 0.21
C VAL A 145 14.91 -6.20 -0.07
N ALA A 146 15.80 -5.21 0.09
CA ALA A 146 15.50 -3.84 -0.26
C ALA A 146 15.77 -3.57 -1.75
N CYS A 147 14.78 -3.05 -2.46
CA CYS A 147 14.86 -2.75 -3.90
C CYS A 147 14.73 -1.23 -4.17
N PRO A 148 15.66 -0.38 -3.68
CA PRO A 148 15.49 1.07 -3.63
C PRO A 148 15.26 1.74 -4.99
N LYS A 149 15.71 1.13 -6.09
CA LYS A 149 15.57 1.70 -7.43
C LYS A 149 14.23 1.36 -8.11
N PHE A 150 13.46 0.39 -7.62
CA PHE A 150 12.20 0.02 -8.26
C PHE A 150 11.18 1.17 -8.29
N VAL A 151 11.10 1.97 -7.23
CA VAL A 151 10.20 3.14 -7.18
C VAL A 151 10.53 4.11 -8.32
N GLU A 152 11.81 4.45 -8.51
CA GLU A 152 12.26 5.35 -9.58
C GLU A 152 11.87 4.83 -10.98
N PHE A 153 12.05 3.53 -11.22
CA PHE A 153 11.69 2.91 -12.50
C PHE A 153 10.17 2.97 -12.76
N VAL A 154 9.36 2.69 -11.74
CA VAL A 154 7.89 2.74 -11.83
C VAL A 154 7.40 4.17 -12.11
N GLU A 155 7.91 5.16 -11.37
CA GLU A 155 7.49 6.57 -11.56
C GLU A 155 7.90 7.12 -12.93
N ARG A 156 9.01 6.64 -13.49
CA ARG A 156 9.45 6.94 -14.88
C ARG A 156 8.66 6.18 -15.94
N GLY A 157 7.83 5.20 -15.56
CA GLY A 157 7.08 4.34 -16.48
C GLY A 157 7.92 3.27 -17.17
N ILE A 158 9.10 2.94 -16.63
CA ILE A 158 10.00 1.91 -17.15
C ILE A 158 9.75 0.62 -16.38
N THR A 159 8.70 -0.11 -16.77
CA THR A 159 8.25 -1.34 -16.08
C THR A 159 8.53 -2.62 -16.86
N SER A 160 9.16 -2.52 -18.02
CA SER A 160 9.55 -3.65 -18.86
C SER A 160 10.88 -3.38 -19.58
N GLY A 161 11.47 -4.44 -20.14
CA GLY A 161 12.72 -4.38 -20.90
C GLY A 161 13.97 -4.81 -20.12
N ARG A 162 15.09 -4.97 -20.84
CA ARG A 162 16.32 -5.59 -20.32
C ARG A 162 16.94 -4.85 -19.13
N GLN A 163 16.81 -3.52 -19.09
CA GLN A 163 17.40 -2.73 -18.00
C GLN A 163 16.74 -3.02 -16.65
N VAL A 164 15.41 -2.95 -16.59
CA VAL A 164 14.67 -3.23 -15.34
C VAL A 164 14.71 -4.71 -15.00
N LEU A 165 14.76 -5.60 -16.00
CA LEU A 165 14.94 -7.04 -15.77
C LEU A 165 16.29 -7.36 -15.14
N GLY A 166 17.41 -6.86 -15.68
CA GLY A 166 18.73 -7.10 -15.09
C GLY A 166 18.87 -6.52 -13.68
N LEU A 167 18.22 -5.37 -13.42
CA LEU A 167 18.12 -4.82 -12.07
C LEU A 167 17.32 -5.72 -11.12
N ALA A 168 16.20 -6.25 -11.59
CA ALA A 168 15.37 -7.18 -10.82
C ALA A 168 16.11 -8.49 -10.56
N GLU A 169 16.79 -9.06 -11.55
CA GLU A 169 17.61 -10.26 -11.40
C GLU A 169 18.69 -10.07 -10.33
N ALA A 170 19.37 -8.92 -10.32
CA ALA A 170 20.38 -8.59 -9.33
C ALA A 170 19.80 -8.46 -7.92
N TYR A 171 18.71 -7.71 -7.74
CA TYR A 171 18.07 -7.60 -6.42
C TYR A 171 17.50 -8.93 -5.95
N LEU A 172 16.92 -9.73 -6.84
CA LEU A 172 16.18 -10.95 -6.47
C LEU A 172 17.08 -12.19 -6.38
N ALA A 173 18.40 -12.05 -6.55
CA ALA A 173 19.33 -13.17 -6.36
C ALA A 173 19.20 -13.82 -4.97
N PRO A 174 19.17 -13.08 -3.84
CA PRO A 174 18.99 -13.69 -2.52
C PRO A 174 17.64 -14.41 -2.36
N ILE A 175 16.59 -13.94 -3.04
CA ILE A 175 15.27 -14.58 -3.03
C ILE A 175 15.32 -15.94 -3.73
N ARG A 176 16.00 -16.02 -4.87
CA ARG A 176 16.22 -17.27 -5.61
C ARG A 176 17.13 -18.23 -4.84
N ASP A 177 18.24 -17.72 -4.30
CA ASP A 177 19.22 -18.53 -3.56
C ASP A 177 18.62 -19.12 -2.27
N ALA A 178 17.59 -18.48 -1.72
CA ALA A 178 16.83 -18.96 -0.58
C ALA A 178 15.69 -19.94 -0.95
N ASP A 179 15.51 -20.31 -2.21
CA ASP A 179 14.42 -21.18 -2.70
C ASP A 179 13.02 -20.71 -2.23
N VAL A 180 12.78 -19.40 -2.24
CA VAL A 180 11.47 -18.82 -1.88
C VAL A 180 10.39 -19.28 -2.86
N ASP A 181 9.25 -19.75 -2.37
CA ASP A 181 8.09 -20.11 -3.20
C ASP A 181 6.97 -19.05 -3.19
N THR A 182 7.05 -18.07 -2.31
CA THR A 182 6.04 -17.02 -2.13
C THR A 182 6.71 -15.69 -1.89
N LEU A 183 6.48 -14.70 -2.76
CA LEU A 183 7.13 -13.39 -2.69
C LEU A 183 6.12 -12.26 -2.48
N VAL A 184 6.27 -11.51 -1.40
CA VAL A 184 5.47 -10.33 -1.10
C VAL A 184 6.02 -9.10 -1.82
N LEU A 185 5.14 -8.42 -2.55
CA LEU A 185 5.37 -7.10 -3.13
C LEU A 185 5.12 -6.02 -2.05
N GLY A 186 6.08 -5.88 -1.13
CA GLY A 186 6.06 -5.00 0.06
C GLY A 186 6.28 -3.51 -0.23
N CYS A 187 5.85 -3.04 -1.39
CA CYS A 187 5.79 -1.63 -1.75
C CYS A 187 4.64 -1.42 -2.74
N THR A 188 3.90 -0.33 -2.59
CA THR A 188 2.71 -0.04 -3.40
C THR A 188 3.02 0.26 -4.87
N HIS A 189 4.29 0.48 -5.21
CA HIS A 189 4.74 0.61 -6.60
C HIS A 189 4.94 -0.73 -7.30
N TYR A 190 5.25 -1.79 -6.55
CA TYR A 190 5.77 -3.05 -7.10
C TYR A 190 4.73 -3.91 -7.84
N PRO A 191 3.40 -3.78 -7.63
CA PRO A 191 2.43 -4.43 -8.52
C PRO A 191 2.63 -4.10 -10.00
N LEU A 192 3.09 -2.88 -10.33
CA LEU A 192 3.40 -2.48 -11.72
C LEU A 192 4.67 -3.15 -12.29
N LEU A 193 5.49 -3.78 -11.45
CA LEU A 193 6.65 -4.56 -11.85
C LEU A 193 6.41 -6.07 -11.78
N SER A 194 5.20 -6.52 -11.45
CA SER A 194 4.85 -7.94 -11.25
C SER A 194 5.34 -8.83 -12.38
N GLY A 195 5.16 -8.43 -13.64
CA GLY A 195 5.65 -9.20 -14.79
C GLY A 195 7.17 -9.37 -14.81
N VAL A 196 7.94 -8.30 -14.59
CA VAL A 196 9.41 -8.36 -14.57
C VAL A 196 9.92 -9.10 -13.33
N VAL A 197 9.28 -8.89 -12.18
CA VAL A 197 9.61 -9.62 -10.94
C VAL A 197 9.36 -11.11 -11.14
N GLN A 198 8.21 -11.50 -11.71
CA GLN A 198 7.88 -12.90 -12.01
C GLN A 198 8.92 -13.52 -12.94
N LEU A 199 9.31 -12.83 -14.02
CA LEU A 199 10.37 -13.31 -14.92
C LEU A 199 11.70 -13.54 -14.20
N ALA A 200 12.04 -12.67 -13.25
CA ALA A 200 13.30 -12.74 -12.50
C ALA A 200 13.32 -13.81 -11.39
N VAL A 201 12.16 -14.25 -10.88
CA VAL A 201 12.09 -15.31 -9.85
C VAL A 201 11.61 -16.66 -10.40
N GLY A 202 10.93 -16.68 -11.55
CA GLY A 202 10.39 -17.88 -12.19
C GLY A 202 8.95 -18.22 -11.77
N ASP A 203 8.29 -19.06 -12.56
CA ASP A 203 6.84 -19.35 -12.45
C ASP A 203 6.44 -20.19 -11.22
N HIS A 204 7.42 -20.75 -10.52
CA HIS A 204 7.19 -21.52 -9.29
C HIS A 204 6.95 -20.63 -8.07
N VAL A 205 7.25 -19.32 -8.17
CA VAL A 205 7.06 -18.36 -7.09
C VAL A 205 5.71 -17.66 -7.21
N THR A 206 4.90 -17.72 -6.16
CA THR A 206 3.63 -17.01 -6.09
C THR A 206 3.84 -15.58 -5.60
N LEU A 207 3.45 -14.59 -6.40
CA LEU A 207 3.51 -13.18 -5.99
C LEU A 207 2.29 -12.80 -5.15
N VAL A 208 2.52 -12.11 -4.03
CA VAL A 208 1.48 -11.57 -3.15
C VAL A 208 1.46 -10.05 -3.27
N SER A 209 0.36 -9.50 -3.79
CA SER A 209 0.14 -8.06 -3.91
C SER A 209 -0.42 -7.49 -2.61
N SER A 210 0.29 -6.53 -2.02
CA SER A 210 -0.20 -5.80 -0.85
C SER A 210 -1.49 -5.02 -1.13
N ALA A 211 -1.67 -4.50 -2.35
CA ALA A 211 -2.88 -3.77 -2.72
C ALA A 211 -4.15 -4.63 -2.69
N GLU A 212 -4.09 -5.81 -3.29
CA GLU A 212 -5.22 -6.74 -3.40
C GLU A 212 -5.66 -7.27 -2.03
N GLU A 213 -4.70 -7.67 -1.21
CA GLU A 213 -4.99 -8.22 0.12
C GLU A 213 -5.47 -7.13 1.09
N THR A 214 -5.01 -5.89 0.93
CA THR A 214 -5.52 -4.76 1.71
C THR A 214 -6.96 -4.44 1.35
N ALA A 215 -7.32 -4.42 0.07
CA ALA A 215 -8.70 -4.18 -0.36
C ALA A 215 -9.67 -5.23 0.22
N LYS A 216 -9.28 -6.52 0.20
CA LYS A 216 -10.04 -7.60 0.85
C LYS A 216 -10.19 -7.37 2.36
N ASP A 217 -9.14 -6.88 3.02
CA ASP A 217 -9.19 -6.60 4.45
C ASP A 217 -10.09 -5.40 4.78
N VAL A 218 -10.13 -4.38 3.91
CA VAL A 218 -11.10 -3.27 4.02
C VAL A 218 -12.53 -3.79 3.91
N VAL A 219 -12.84 -4.63 2.91
CA VAL A 219 -14.15 -5.27 2.78
C VAL A 219 -14.51 -5.99 4.08
N ARG A 220 -13.62 -6.87 4.56
CA ARG A 220 -13.82 -7.64 5.79
C ARG A 220 -14.12 -6.74 6.99
N VAL A 221 -13.33 -5.67 7.17
CA VAL A 221 -13.46 -4.75 8.31
C VAL A 221 -14.79 -4.00 8.24
N LEU A 222 -15.13 -3.39 7.11
CA LEU A 222 -16.38 -2.64 6.96
C LEU A 222 -17.60 -3.54 7.12
N THR A 223 -17.59 -4.76 6.56
CA THR A 223 -18.67 -5.73 6.76
C THR A 223 -18.81 -6.11 8.24
N SER A 224 -17.71 -6.40 8.92
CA SER A 224 -17.75 -6.84 10.33
C SER A 224 -18.23 -5.77 11.32
N GLN A 225 -18.16 -4.50 10.91
CA GLN A 225 -18.54 -3.34 11.74
C GLN A 225 -19.83 -2.67 11.27
N ASP A 226 -20.53 -3.24 10.28
CA ASP A 226 -21.74 -2.67 9.68
C ASP A 226 -21.54 -1.23 9.15
N LEU A 227 -20.36 -0.99 8.55
CA LEU A 227 -19.94 0.32 8.03
C LEU A 227 -19.98 0.42 6.50
N LEU A 228 -20.48 -0.61 5.81
CA LEU A 228 -20.64 -0.57 4.36
C LEU A 228 -21.66 0.48 3.96
N ARG A 229 -21.33 1.28 2.95
CA ARG A 229 -22.29 2.20 2.36
C ARG A 229 -23.47 1.40 1.75
N PRO A 230 -24.73 1.77 2.02
CA PRO A 230 -25.88 1.12 1.40
C PRO A 230 -25.85 1.22 -0.14
N HIS A 231 -26.19 0.12 -0.82
CA HIS A 231 -26.19 0.05 -2.28
C HIS A 231 -27.29 0.92 -2.92
N ASP A 232 -28.36 1.23 -2.17
CA ASP A 232 -29.48 2.08 -2.56
C ASP A 232 -29.32 3.54 -2.12
N ALA A 233 -28.12 3.91 -1.65
CA ALA A 233 -27.79 5.28 -1.28
C ALA A 233 -28.03 6.23 -2.48
N GLN A 234 -28.87 7.24 -2.28
CA GLN A 234 -29.28 8.17 -3.33
C GLN A 234 -28.19 9.15 -3.77
N THR A 235 -27.10 9.24 -2.99
CA THR A 235 -25.95 10.08 -3.32
C THR A 235 -24.87 9.26 -4.02
N PRO A 236 -24.27 9.77 -5.10
CA PRO A 236 -23.19 9.06 -5.79
C PRO A 236 -21.94 8.96 -4.90
N ALA A 237 -21.15 7.90 -5.11
CA ALA A 237 -19.85 7.76 -4.50
C ALA A 237 -18.92 8.91 -4.93
N LEU A 238 -18.33 9.60 -3.96
CA LEU A 238 -17.37 10.67 -4.22
C LEU A 238 -15.95 10.12 -4.18
N ARG A 239 -15.12 10.50 -5.15
CA ARG A 239 -13.72 10.09 -5.24
C ARG A 239 -12.86 11.35 -5.33
N GLU A 240 -12.16 11.64 -4.25
CA GLU A 240 -11.32 12.83 -4.14
C GLU A 240 -9.85 12.42 -4.05
N PHE A 241 -9.00 13.05 -4.86
CA PHE A 241 -7.56 12.80 -4.87
C PHE A 241 -6.83 14.09 -4.57
N LEU A 242 -6.15 14.11 -3.43
CA LEU A 242 -5.44 15.26 -2.89
C LEU A 242 -3.94 14.97 -2.82
N VAL A 243 -3.14 16.00 -2.99
CA VAL A 243 -1.69 15.95 -2.75
C VAL A 243 -1.20 17.14 -1.95
N THR A 244 -0.14 16.93 -1.18
CA THR A 244 0.54 17.99 -0.42
C THR A 244 1.50 18.81 -1.30
N GLY A 245 2.07 18.19 -2.34
CA GLY A 245 2.99 18.83 -3.30
C GLY A 245 2.31 19.36 -4.57
N ASP A 246 2.94 19.13 -5.72
CA ASP A 246 2.46 19.59 -7.03
C ASP A 246 1.41 18.64 -7.67
N PRO A 247 0.15 19.07 -7.89
CA PRO A 247 -0.90 18.26 -8.51
C PRO A 247 -0.60 17.82 -9.93
N ASP A 248 0.08 18.65 -10.72
CA ASP A 248 0.33 18.33 -12.14
C ASP A 248 1.38 17.22 -12.28
N SER A 249 2.41 17.22 -11.42
CA SER A 249 3.35 16.11 -11.29
C SER A 249 2.64 14.81 -10.90
N PHE A 250 1.77 14.87 -9.90
CA PHE A 250 1.01 13.70 -9.47
C PHE A 250 0.11 13.15 -10.58
N ARG A 251 -0.62 14.00 -11.32
CA ARG A 251 -1.52 13.56 -12.39
C ARG A 251 -0.80 12.74 -13.46
N ARG A 252 0.43 13.10 -13.84
CA ARG A 252 1.25 12.35 -14.82
C ARG A 252 1.60 10.95 -14.34
N VAL A 253 1.80 10.78 -13.03
CA VAL A 253 2.14 9.50 -12.41
C VAL A 253 0.87 8.68 -12.15
N ALA A 254 -0.20 9.33 -11.68
CA ALA A 254 -1.47 8.72 -11.32
C ALA A 254 -2.17 8.00 -12.48
N SER A 255 -2.08 8.53 -13.70
CA SER A 255 -2.68 7.89 -14.89
C SER A 255 -2.11 6.49 -15.16
N ARG A 256 -0.91 6.19 -14.69
CA ARG A 256 -0.30 4.85 -14.79
C ARG A 256 -0.91 3.84 -13.82
N PHE A 257 -1.50 4.31 -12.73
CA PHE A 257 -2.09 3.47 -11.68
C PHE A 257 -3.60 3.30 -11.83
N LEU A 258 -4.31 4.36 -12.26
CA LEU A 258 -5.77 4.38 -12.32
C LEU A 258 -6.35 4.15 -13.72
N GLY A 259 -5.52 4.21 -14.76
CA GLY A 259 -5.95 4.22 -16.16
C GLY A 259 -6.20 5.66 -16.69
N PRO A 260 -6.39 5.81 -18.01
CA PRO A 260 -6.41 7.12 -18.69
C PRO A 260 -7.61 8.03 -18.35
N ASP A 261 -8.71 7.51 -17.82
CA ASP A 261 -10.00 8.24 -17.73
C ASP A 261 -10.38 8.73 -16.33
N LEU A 262 -9.49 8.62 -15.35
CA LEU A 262 -9.79 9.02 -13.97
C LEU A 262 -8.71 9.97 -13.46
N VAL A 263 -9.10 11.22 -13.16
CA VAL A 263 -8.87 11.92 -11.88
C VAL A 263 -8.85 13.45 -12.07
N ALA A 264 -9.81 14.13 -11.45
CA ALA A 264 -9.63 15.51 -11.02
C ALA A 264 -8.78 15.52 -9.73
N VAL A 265 -7.54 16.00 -9.82
CA VAL A 265 -6.59 16.09 -8.69
C VAL A 265 -6.67 17.49 -8.07
N GLY A 266 -6.87 17.58 -6.75
CA GLY A 266 -6.81 18.82 -5.97
C GLY A 266 -5.56 18.92 -5.09
N ARG A 267 -5.30 20.09 -4.50
CA ARG A 267 -4.31 20.24 -3.40
C ARG A 267 -4.99 20.00 -2.06
N ALA A 268 -4.32 19.27 -1.18
CA ALA A 268 -4.72 19.23 0.22
C ALA A 268 -4.56 20.63 0.86
N ALA A 269 -5.42 20.98 1.82
CA ALA A 269 -5.14 22.11 2.72
C ALA A 269 -3.82 21.85 3.45
N ALA A 270 -3.12 22.89 3.91
CA ALA A 270 -1.81 22.74 4.55
C ALA A 270 -1.87 21.70 5.68
N VAL A 271 -1.17 20.58 5.48
CA VAL A 271 -0.93 19.49 6.45
C VAL A 271 0.43 19.71 7.08
#